data_AF-A0A0D2EE78-F1
#
_entry.id   AF-A0A0D2EE78-F1
#
_cell.length_a   1.000
_cell.length_b   1.000
_cell.length_c   1.000
_cell.angle_alpha   90.00
_cell.angle_beta   90.00
_cell.angle_gamma   90.00
#
_symmetry.space_group_name_H-M   'P 1'
#
loop_
_entity.id
_entity.type
_entity.pdbx_description
1 polymer ?
#
loop_
_entity_poly.entity_id
_entity_poly.type
_entity_poly.pdbx_seq_one_letter_code
_entity_poly.pdbx_strand_id
1 'polypeptide(L)'
;MLPSVEHHAHECVQQLFAYITAQGNSDYLGEKVSQLQHSLQTAQLAVEAGADDDTVLGALLHDVGRFIPAAEKLPAMIAPNGAYVGRESHEIFGEKYLRGLGFSENICQLVGAHVMAKRYLTAVDKGYYDGLSQSSKTTLKFQGGTFSDEQVREAQKDPLLEAKLAVRRWDDMAKVPNLETLPLHYYERMAVKSLLRSRSEFELHGRTYKLPSRPTIAICIDGFDPEYLSQGIADGIIPNMAKMVDSGFSTIANCTMPSFTNPNNVSIITGAPTSKHGIAGNFFLDQVTREEHMVLDDSLLRGSTILEQMSLRGVRVAAVTAKDKLRAMINHGLDFSQGAVCFSAQYADKCTKGANGIEDVEKWIGRKTPTQYSGDLSLFALEAGIKLLEENKADLFYLTLSDFIQHKYAPGSKEANEFMAAIDQRIGRLVELDAVVAVTGDHGMSDKCNEDGSPNVLFLETELNKKFGKDFARVICPITDPFVRHHGALGSFVRVHLSPKTTAPIEEVLDFARSFPQVLLALDGATAAERFEMPLDREGDFVAISQKNAVIGSRHEEHDLANLKGHRLRSHGGLSEQEIPLLRSLPVKEQTGDRQWHNYDIFDVLLNY
;
A
#
# COMPACT_ATOMS: atom_id res chain seq x y z
N MET A 1 -4.02 8.33 20.53
CA MET A 1 -2.91 8.23 19.55
C MET A 1 -1.97 7.15 20.06
N LEU A 2 -1.33 6.40 19.17
CA LEU A 2 -0.42 5.34 19.58
C LEU A 2 0.89 5.93 20.14
N PRO A 3 1.46 5.36 21.21
CA PRO A 3 2.75 5.80 21.75
C PRO A 3 3.91 5.70 20.74
N SER A 4 3.87 4.71 19.84
CA SER A 4 4.86 4.54 18.76
C SER A 4 4.86 5.71 17.78
N VAL A 5 3.67 6.18 17.37
CA VAL A 5 3.49 7.34 16.49
C VAL A 5 4.00 8.62 17.15
N GLU A 6 3.68 8.82 18.44
CA GLU A 6 4.18 9.96 19.22
C GLU A 6 5.70 9.95 19.33
N HIS A 7 6.28 8.81 19.72
CA HIS A 7 7.71 8.64 19.84
C HIS A 7 8.44 8.90 18.52
N HIS A 8 7.95 8.33 17.42
CA HIS A 8 8.54 8.52 16.10
C HIS A 8 8.47 9.98 15.62
N ALA A 9 7.38 10.71 15.93
CA ALA A 9 7.31 12.14 15.63
C ALA A 9 8.33 12.94 16.44
N HIS A 10 8.55 12.61 17.72
CA HIS A 10 9.61 13.19 18.53
C HIS A 10 11.00 12.94 17.94
N GLU A 11 11.33 11.70 17.60
CA GLU A 11 12.63 11.36 16.98
C GLU A 11 12.85 12.12 15.68
N CYS A 12 11.82 12.24 14.84
CA CYS A 12 11.86 12.99 13.58
C CYS A 12 12.20 14.48 13.81
N VAL A 13 11.53 15.14 14.76
CA VAL A 13 11.81 16.55 15.10
C VAL A 13 13.19 16.71 15.72
N GLN A 14 13.59 15.80 16.60
CA GLN A 14 14.91 15.83 17.24
C GLN A 14 16.02 15.70 16.20
N GLN A 15 15.88 14.78 15.24
CA GLN A 15 16.84 14.64 14.15
C GLN A 15 16.90 15.89 13.27
N LEU A 16 15.74 16.46 12.91
CA LEU A 16 15.67 17.71 12.17
C LEU A 16 16.39 18.85 12.91
N PHE A 17 16.09 19.04 14.20
CA PHE A 17 16.67 20.11 15.01
C PHE A 17 18.16 19.90 15.30
N ALA A 18 18.61 18.64 15.36
CA ALA A 18 20.02 18.31 15.45
C ALA A 18 20.80 18.79 14.21
N TYR A 19 20.24 18.65 13.01
CA TYR A 19 20.86 19.21 11.80
C TYR A 19 20.96 20.74 11.85
N ILE A 20 19.87 21.41 12.25
CA ILE A 20 19.86 22.88 12.41
C ILE A 20 20.91 23.32 13.44
N THR A 21 21.05 22.61 14.56
CA THR A 21 22.02 22.94 15.61
C THR A 21 23.47 22.72 15.15
N ALA A 22 23.73 21.59 14.49
CA ALA A 22 25.08 21.22 14.06
C ALA A 22 25.64 22.16 12.98
N GLN A 23 24.78 22.60 12.04
CA GLN A 23 25.19 23.45 10.92
C GLN A 23 24.88 24.94 11.15
N GLY A 24 24.08 25.25 12.17
CA GLY A 24 23.56 26.56 12.47
C GLY A 24 24.57 27.62 12.89
N ASN A 25 25.74 27.21 13.38
CA ASN A 25 26.82 28.12 13.78
C ASN A 25 27.69 28.57 12.59
N SER A 26 27.39 28.10 11.38
CA SER A 26 28.09 28.55 10.17
C SER A 26 27.71 29.98 9.78
N ASP A 27 28.56 30.59 8.97
CA ASP A 27 28.37 31.93 8.42
C ASP A 27 27.07 32.01 7.61
N TYR A 28 26.33 33.10 7.80
CA TYR A 28 25.13 33.42 7.01
C TYR A 28 25.47 34.47 5.95
N LEU A 29 26.03 34.03 4.82
CA LEU A 29 26.26 34.85 3.62
C LEU A 29 27.01 36.18 3.89
N GLY A 30 27.92 36.19 4.86
CA GLY A 30 28.71 37.36 5.27
C GLY A 30 28.00 38.34 6.21
N GLU A 31 26.79 38.01 6.70
CA GLU A 31 26.09 38.78 7.73
C GLU A 31 26.66 38.52 9.13
N LYS A 32 26.46 39.46 10.06
CA LYS A 32 26.94 39.34 11.46
C LYS A 32 26.01 38.49 12.35
N VAL A 33 25.36 37.49 11.76
CA VAL A 33 24.52 36.51 12.45
C VAL A 33 24.84 35.12 11.89
N SER A 34 24.73 34.09 12.71
CA SER A 34 24.81 32.71 12.23
C SER A 34 23.49 32.28 11.56
N GLN A 35 23.52 31.20 10.78
CA GLN A 35 22.32 30.68 10.13
C GLN A 35 21.20 30.30 11.13
N LEU A 36 21.59 29.76 12.30
CA LEU A 36 20.63 29.45 13.38
C LEU A 36 20.08 30.74 14.00
N GLN A 37 20.92 31.74 14.28
CA GLN A 37 20.45 33.01 14.81
C GLN A 37 19.43 33.65 13.86
N HIS A 38 19.73 33.64 12.56
CA HIS A 38 18.82 34.12 11.53
C HIS A 38 17.46 33.39 11.57
N SER A 39 17.48 32.05 11.54
CA SER A 39 16.24 31.24 11.59
C SER A 39 15.41 31.50 12.87
N LEU A 40 16.07 31.62 14.03
CA LEU A 40 15.40 31.92 15.29
C LEU A 40 14.82 33.34 15.35
N GLN A 41 15.50 34.32 14.76
CA GLN A 41 14.98 35.69 14.65
C GLN A 41 13.76 35.74 13.73
N THR A 42 13.78 35.03 12.61
CA THR A 42 12.62 34.94 11.69
C THR A 42 11.41 34.32 12.40
N ALA A 43 11.60 33.25 13.17
CA ALA A 43 10.55 32.62 13.96
C ALA A 43 10.05 33.52 15.11
N GLN A 44 10.94 34.23 15.80
CA GLN A 44 10.60 35.17 16.85
C GLN A 44 9.66 36.28 16.34
N LEU A 45 9.98 36.86 15.18
CA LEU A 45 9.15 37.89 14.55
C LEU A 45 7.75 37.35 14.19
N ALA A 46 7.66 36.09 13.76
CA ALA A 46 6.37 35.44 13.49
C ALA A 46 5.54 35.28 14.78
N VAL A 47 6.18 34.87 15.89
CA VAL A 47 5.53 34.76 17.21
C VAL A 47 5.03 36.12 17.68
N GLU A 48 5.86 37.17 17.59
CA GLU A 48 5.50 38.53 17.99
C GLU A 48 4.36 39.12 17.15
N ALA A 49 4.27 38.73 15.88
CA ALA A 49 3.18 39.09 14.99
C ALA A 49 1.86 38.34 15.27
N GLY A 50 1.87 37.35 16.19
CA GLY A 50 0.70 36.54 16.51
C GLY A 50 0.31 35.55 15.40
N ALA A 51 1.28 35.11 14.60
CA ALA A 51 1.06 34.13 13.55
C ALA A 51 0.68 32.75 14.13
N ASP A 52 -0.02 31.93 13.33
CA ASP A 52 -0.36 30.56 13.71
C ASP A 52 0.88 29.63 13.75
N ASP A 53 0.73 28.47 14.39
CA ASP A 53 1.80 27.47 14.58
C ASP A 53 2.48 27.07 13.24
N ASP A 54 1.73 26.90 12.14
CA ASP A 54 2.30 26.49 10.85
C ASP A 54 3.11 27.63 10.25
N THR A 55 2.64 28.87 10.38
CA THR A 55 3.37 30.05 9.94
C THR A 55 4.66 30.28 10.74
N VAL A 56 4.62 30.08 12.07
CA VAL A 56 5.80 30.16 12.94
C VAL A 56 6.83 29.07 12.58
N LEU A 57 6.38 27.84 12.35
CA LEU A 57 7.27 26.76 11.91
C LEU A 57 7.81 26.99 10.49
N GLY A 58 6.99 27.51 9.58
CA GLY A 58 7.43 27.91 8.24
C GLY A 58 8.51 28.99 8.30
N ALA A 59 8.37 29.97 9.19
CA ALA A 59 9.39 30.99 9.46
C ALA A 59 10.68 30.40 10.05
N LEU A 60 10.58 29.49 11.03
CA LEU A 60 11.73 28.80 11.62
C LEU A 60 12.49 27.94 10.60
N LEU A 61 11.76 27.25 9.72
CA LEU A 61 12.31 26.23 8.82
C LEU A 61 12.51 26.75 7.38
N HIS A 62 12.31 28.05 7.12
CA HIS A 62 12.36 28.61 5.76
C HIS A 62 13.69 28.33 5.03
N ASP A 63 14.78 28.22 5.79
CA ASP A 63 16.13 27.97 5.29
C ASP A 63 16.60 26.51 5.53
N VAL A 64 15.68 25.60 5.90
CA VAL A 64 16.02 24.22 6.32
C VAL A 64 16.86 23.46 5.29
N GLY A 65 16.68 23.75 4.00
CA GLY A 65 17.46 23.13 2.93
C GLY A 65 18.96 23.44 3.00
N ARG A 66 19.37 24.46 3.76
CA ARG A 66 20.79 24.78 4.02
C ARG A 66 21.41 23.92 5.12
N PHE A 67 20.60 23.39 6.04
CA PHE A 67 21.07 22.64 7.21
C PHE A 67 21.20 21.12 6.97
N ILE A 68 20.75 20.62 5.83
CA ILE A 68 20.67 19.18 5.58
C ILE A 68 21.91 18.73 4.79
N PRO A 69 22.74 17.80 5.32
CA PRO A 69 23.98 17.35 4.66
C PRO A 69 23.78 16.80 3.24
N ALA A 70 22.63 16.20 2.95
CA ALA A 70 22.32 15.65 1.63
C ALA A 70 22.24 16.73 0.53
N ALA A 71 21.99 17.99 0.89
CA ALA A 71 22.01 19.12 -0.03
C ALA A 71 23.39 19.36 -0.67
N GLU A 72 24.47 18.89 -0.02
CA GLU A 72 25.82 19.04 -0.56
C GLU A 72 26.13 18.14 -1.77
N LYS A 73 25.30 17.11 -2.01
CA LYS A 73 25.49 16.14 -3.11
C LYS A 73 24.66 16.47 -4.36
N LEU A 74 23.86 17.53 -4.34
CA LEU A 74 23.03 17.95 -5.47
C LEU A 74 23.86 18.66 -6.56
N PRO A 75 23.49 18.50 -7.84
CA PRO A 75 24.21 19.12 -8.94
C PRO A 75 24.22 20.66 -8.83
N ALA A 76 25.38 21.25 -9.12
CA ALA A 76 25.54 22.70 -9.17
C ALA A 76 24.77 23.28 -10.36
N MET A 77 24.01 24.34 -10.12
CA MET A 77 23.51 25.24 -11.15
C MET A 77 24.63 26.18 -11.59
N ILE A 78 25.00 26.10 -12.86
CA ILE A 78 26.06 26.91 -13.49
C ILE A 78 25.41 27.80 -14.56
N ALA A 79 25.71 29.10 -14.53
CA ALA A 79 25.22 30.05 -15.50
C ALA A 79 25.85 29.81 -16.89
N PRO A 80 25.23 30.29 -17.99
CA PRO A 80 25.78 30.19 -19.34
C PRO A 80 27.18 30.82 -19.52
N ASN A 81 27.57 31.72 -18.61
CA ASN A 81 28.90 32.35 -18.57
C ASN A 81 29.92 31.59 -17.69
N GLY A 82 29.58 30.40 -17.21
CA GLY A 82 30.45 29.57 -16.36
C GLY A 82 30.48 30.00 -14.88
N ALA A 83 29.71 31.01 -14.47
CA ALA A 83 29.64 31.40 -13.06
C ALA A 83 28.83 30.37 -12.25
N TYR A 84 29.34 29.99 -11.08
CA TYR A 84 28.60 29.18 -10.12
C TYR A 84 27.45 30.00 -9.54
N VAL A 85 26.21 29.51 -9.67
CA VAL A 85 24.98 30.23 -9.28
C VAL A 85 24.31 29.59 -8.07
N GLY A 86 24.64 28.33 -7.74
CA GLY A 86 24.12 27.61 -6.58
C GLY A 86 24.02 26.10 -6.83
N ARG A 87 23.29 25.39 -5.99
CA ARG A 87 22.74 24.04 -6.23
C ARG A 87 21.22 24.17 -6.34
N GLU A 88 20.46 23.08 -6.59
CA GLU A 88 18.98 23.13 -6.53
C GLU A 88 18.55 24.00 -5.35
N SER A 89 17.68 24.97 -5.61
CA SER A 89 17.50 26.09 -4.69
C SER A 89 16.98 25.56 -3.34
N HIS A 90 17.71 25.86 -2.27
CA HIS A 90 17.48 25.37 -0.90
C HIS A 90 16.03 25.40 -0.44
N GLU A 91 15.21 26.34 -0.91
CA GLU A 91 13.77 26.39 -0.62
C GLU A 91 13.00 25.21 -1.23
N ILE A 92 13.30 24.82 -2.48
CA ILE A 92 12.67 23.67 -3.16
C ILE A 92 13.10 22.38 -2.47
N PHE A 93 14.39 22.27 -2.14
CA PHE A 93 14.90 21.11 -1.43
C PHE A 93 14.32 21.02 -0.02
N GLY A 94 14.26 22.13 0.72
CA GLY A 94 13.69 22.21 2.05
C GLY A 94 12.20 21.85 2.07
N GLU A 95 11.43 22.39 1.13
CA GLU A 95 10.03 22.04 0.92
C GLU A 95 9.85 20.53 0.68
N LYS A 96 10.59 19.96 -0.29
CA LYS A 96 10.53 18.52 -0.61
C LYS A 96 10.92 17.66 0.60
N TYR A 97 11.95 18.06 1.33
CA TYR A 97 12.42 17.34 2.51
C TYR A 97 11.38 17.34 3.63
N LEU A 98 10.82 18.51 3.98
CA LEU A 98 9.79 18.61 5.02
C LEU A 98 8.51 17.86 4.62
N ARG A 99 8.16 17.86 3.33
CA ARG A 99 7.05 17.06 2.80
C ARG A 99 7.34 15.56 2.94
N GLY A 100 8.58 15.13 2.70
CA GLY A 100 9.02 13.76 2.94
C GLY A 100 8.99 13.37 4.42
N LEU A 101 9.24 14.32 5.33
CA LEU A 101 9.01 14.14 6.77
C LEU A 101 7.52 14.24 7.14
N GLY A 102 6.61 14.52 6.21
CA GLY A 102 5.17 14.59 6.50
C GLY A 102 4.74 15.79 7.33
N PHE A 103 5.45 16.93 7.28
CA PHE A 103 4.91 18.21 7.76
C PHE A 103 3.69 18.65 6.91
N SER A 104 2.88 19.57 7.45
CA SER A 104 1.71 20.06 6.72
C SER A 104 2.11 20.73 5.41
N GLU A 105 1.22 20.67 4.43
CA GLU A 105 1.43 21.32 3.14
C GLU A 105 1.57 22.85 3.32
N ASN A 106 0.91 23.45 4.30
CA ASN A 106 1.09 24.87 4.66
C ASN A 106 2.55 25.18 5.01
N ILE A 107 3.16 24.42 5.93
CA ILE A 107 4.57 24.61 6.32
C ILE A 107 5.48 24.42 5.10
N CYS A 108 5.26 23.35 4.33
CA CYS A 108 6.09 23.05 3.17
C CYS A 108 6.04 24.20 2.14
N GLN A 109 4.84 24.69 1.82
CA GLN A 109 4.67 25.80 0.87
C GLN A 109 5.23 27.12 1.37
N LEU A 110 5.17 27.39 2.67
CA LEU A 110 5.79 28.59 3.26
C LEU A 110 7.31 28.56 3.08
N VAL A 111 7.93 27.41 3.33
CA VAL A 111 9.37 27.20 3.12
C VAL A 111 9.73 27.34 1.63
N GLY A 112 8.98 26.69 0.73
CA GLY A 112 9.23 26.74 -0.71
C GLY A 112 8.96 28.10 -1.39
N ALA A 113 8.18 28.99 -0.75
CA ALA A 113 7.73 30.24 -1.35
C ALA A 113 8.77 31.36 -1.38
N HIS A 114 9.97 31.14 -0.87
CA HIS A 114 10.98 32.18 -0.65
C HIS A 114 11.28 33.05 -1.90
N VAL A 115 11.46 32.40 -3.06
CA VAL A 115 11.71 33.10 -4.34
C VAL A 115 10.43 33.75 -4.88
N MET A 116 9.31 33.03 -4.81
CA MET A 116 7.99 33.50 -5.24
C MET A 116 7.62 34.81 -4.52
N ALA A 117 7.70 34.82 -3.19
CA ALA A 117 7.36 35.97 -2.36
C ALA A 117 8.24 37.19 -2.65
N LYS A 118 9.55 37.00 -2.84
CA LYS A 118 10.49 38.08 -3.20
C LYS A 118 10.12 38.71 -4.56
N ARG A 119 9.80 37.88 -5.56
CA ARG A 119 9.41 38.36 -6.90
C ARG A 119 8.06 39.08 -6.89
N TYR A 120 7.13 38.64 -6.04
CA TYR A 120 5.85 39.31 -5.83
C TYR A 120 6.03 40.68 -5.15
N LEU A 121 6.72 40.74 -4.00
CA LEU A 121 6.93 41.99 -3.25
C LEU A 121 7.62 43.05 -4.09
N THR A 122 8.61 42.66 -4.88
CA THR A 122 9.31 43.60 -5.78
C THR A 122 8.45 44.12 -6.93
N ALA A 123 7.34 43.46 -7.27
CA ALA A 123 6.38 43.94 -8.26
C ALA A 123 5.34 44.89 -7.64
N VAL A 124 4.89 44.63 -6.42
CA VAL A 124 3.78 45.38 -5.79
C VAL A 124 4.21 46.45 -4.79
N ASP A 125 5.45 46.39 -4.30
CA ASP A 125 6.03 47.33 -3.34
C ASP A 125 7.37 47.85 -3.86
N LYS A 126 7.35 49.09 -4.35
CA LYS A 126 8.54 49.77 -4.86
C LYS A 126 9.59 50.01 -3.76
N GLY A 127 9.15 50.29 -2.54
CA GLY A 127 10.05 50.50 -1.40
C GLY A 127 10.79 49.21 -1.02
N TYR A 128 10.13 48.06 -1.17
CA TYR A 128 10.75 46.75 -0.97
C TYR A 128 11.87 46.49 -1.99
N TYR A 129 11.63 46.74 -3.29
CA TYR A 129 12.69 46.59 -4.31
C TYR A 129 13.89 47.47 -4.02
N ASP A 130 13.66 48.73 -3.65
CA ASP A 130 14.73 49.69 -3.37
C ASP A 130 15.59 49.26 -2.17
N GLY A 131 14.95 48.68 -1.14
CA GLY A 131 15.59 48.16 0.07
C GLY A 131 16.40 46.86 -0.09
N LEU A 132 16.27 46.14 -1.21
CA LEU A 132 17.06 44.92 -1.45
C LEU A 132 18.57 45.22 -1.59
N SER A 133 19.40 44.36 -1.00
CA SER A 133 20.86 44.39 -1.19
C SER A 133 21.26 44.17 -2.65
N GLN A 134 22.46 44.61 -3.04
CA GLN A 134 22.93 44.48 -4.42
C GLN A 134 23.05 43.01 -4.88
N SER A 135 23.42 42.10 -3.97
CA SER A 135 23.43 40.65 -4.20
C SER A 135 22.01 40.11 -4.41
N SER A 136 21.03 40.57 -3.63
CA SER A 136 19.62 40.18 -3.77
C SER A 136 18.98 40.68 -5.07
N LYS A 137 19.30 41.90 -5.50
CA LYS A 137 18.87 42.44 -6.81
C LYS A 137 19.47 41.66 -7.98
N THR A 138 20.71 41.18 -7.83
CA THR A 138 21.38 40.36 -8.86
C THR A 138 20.75 38.98 -8.96
N THR A 139 20.54 38.28 -7.83
CA THR A 139 19.89 36.96 -7.81
C THR A 139 18.44 37.00 -8.30
N LEU A 140 17.69 38.08 -8.00
CA LEU A 140 16.32 38.28 -8.49
C LEU A 140 16.22 38.18 -10.02
N LYS A 141 17.18 38.74 -10.77
CA LYS A 141 17.19 38.67 -12.25
C LYS A 141 17.33 37.23 -12.74
N PHE A 142 18.17 36.42 -12.10
CA PHE A 142 18.35 35.01 -12.44
C PHE A 142 17.15 34.15 -12.06
N GLN A 143 16.38 34.57 -11.05
CA GLN A 143 15.17 33.89 -10.58
C GLN A 143 13.91 34.26 -11.39
N GLY A 144 14.06 34.89 -12.56
CA GLY A 144 12.95 35.28 -13.44
C GLY A 144 12.41 36.68 -13.21
N GLY A 145 13.13 37.54 -12.46
CA GLY A 145 12.82 38.94 -12.29
C GLY A 145 11.56 39.22 -11.45
N THR A 146 11.14 40.48 -11.42
CA THR A 146 9.87 40.91 -10.79
C THR A 146 8.68 40.25 -11.47
N PHE A 147 7.61 39.96 -10.74
CA PHE A 147 6.38 39.44 -11.34
C PHE A 147 5.78 40.39 -12.38
N SER A 148 5.18 39.82 -13.42
CA SER A 148 4.26 40.53 -14.31
C SER A 148 2.89 40.73 -13.64
N ASP A 149 2.06 41.64 -14.16
CA ASP A 149 0.69 41.85 -13.66
C ASP A 149 -0.15 40.57 -13.67
N GLU A 150 0.07 39.67 -14.64
CA GLU A 150 -0.59 38.37 -14.70
C GLU A 150 -0.12 37.43 -13.57
N GLN A 151 1.19 37.38 -13.32
CA GLN A 151 1.76 36.59 -12.22
C GLN A 151 1.30 37.11 -10.84
N VAL A 152 1.16 38.43 -10.69
CA VAL A 152 0.58 39.04 -9.49
C VAL A 152 -0.87 38.59 -9.29
N ARG A 153 -1.70 38.66 -10.34
CA ARG A 153 -3.11 38.21 -10.27
C ARG A 153 -3.24 36.72 -9.97
N GLU A 154 -2.34 35.90 -10.49
CA GLU A 154 -2.34 34.47 -10.20
C GLU A 154 -1.94 34.19 -8.76
N ALA A 155 -0.89 34.84 -8.27
CA ALA A 155 -0.45 34.70 -6.88
C ALA A 155 -1.51 35.17 -5.87
N GLN A 156 -2.31 36.18 -6.21
CA GLN A 156 -3.43 36.65 -5.37
C GLN A 156 -4.54 35.63 -5.14
N LYS A 157 -4.57 34.52 -5.90
CA LYS A 157 -5.50 33.41 -5.67
C LYS A 157 -5.04 32.44 -4.58
N ASP A 158 -3.77 32.52 -4.17
CA ASP A 158 -3.18 31.64 -3.18
C ASP A 158 -3.63 32.04 -1.76
N PRO A 159 -4.34 31.16 -1.02
CA PRO A 159 -4.81 31.47 0.34
C PRO A 159 -3.66 31.70 1.34
N LEU A 160 -2.46 31.20 1.05
CA LEU A 160 -1.27 31.39 1.89
C LEU A 160 -0.42 32.59 1.48
N LEU A 161 -0.84 33.39 0.49
CA LEU A 161 -0.03 34.49 -0.03
C LEU A 161 0.48 35.41 1.09
N GLU A 162 -0.41 35.95 1.92
CA GLU A 162 -0.01 36.89 2.98
C GLU A 162 0.98 36.28 3.97
N ALA A 163 0.82 35.01 4.34
CA ALA A 163 1.77 34.30 5.19
C ALA A 163 3.13 34.12 4.49
N LYS A 164 3.14 33.77 3.19
CA LYS A 164 4.37 33.67 2.38
C LYS A 164 5.09 35.01 2.30
N LEU A 165 4.36 36.12 2.13
CA LEU A 165 4.92 37.47 2.11
C LEU A 165 5.45 37.89 3.50
N ALA A 166 4.74 37.53 4.57
CA ALA A 166 5.15 37.82 5.95
C ALA A 166 6.46 37.10 6.31
N VAL A 167 6.56 35.80 6.02
CA VAL A 167 7.80 35.01 6.22
C VAL A 167 8.98 35.66 5.48
N ARG A 168 8.78 36.09 4.23
CA ARG A 168 9.82 36.78 3.46
C ARG A 168 10.25 38.11 4.09
N ARG A 169 9.31 38.90 4.61
CA ARG A 169 9.62 40.16 5.30
C ARG A 169 10.39 39.92 6.60
N TRP A 170 10.00 38.91 7.38
CA TRP A 170 10.70 38.54 8.61
C TRP A 170 12.11 38.03 8.34
N ASP A 171 12.30 37.21 7.31
CA ASP A 171 13.62 36.79 6.84
C ASP A 171 14.51 38.01 6.50
N ASP A 172 13.96 39.00 5.79
CA ASP A 172 14.73 40.22 5.51
C ASP A 172 15.15 41.00 6.76
N MET A 173 14.29 41.02 7.80
CA MET A 173 14.51 41.71 9.07
C MET A 173 15.43 40.95 10.04
N ALA A 174 15.53 39.63 9.93
CA ALA A 174 16.18 38.71 10.87
C ALA A 174 17.72 38.70 10.77
N LYS A 175 18.35 39.88 10.83
CA LYS A 175 19.80 40.07 10.67
C LYS A 175 20.39 40.97 11.75
N VAL A 176 19.75 41.01 12.92
CA VAL A 176 20.14 41.90 14.03
C VAL A 176 21.19 41.20 14.90
N PRO A 177 22.44 41.67 14.95
CA PRO A 177 23.46 41.02 15.76
C PRO A 177 23.13 41.10 17.24
N ASN A 178 23.36 40.00 17.98
CA ASN A 178 23.11 39.88 19.41
C ASN A 178 21.65 40.05 19.85
N LEU A 179 20.66 39.92 18.95
CA LEU A 179 19.26 39.86 19.34
C LEU A 179 19.01 38.58 20.15
N GLU A 180 18.45 38.71 21.35
CA GLU A 180 17.97 37.57 22.12
C GLU A 180 16.64 37.07 21.53
N THR A 181 16.55 35.77 21.28
CA THR A 181 15.36 35.12 20.72
C THR A 181 14.94 33.96 21.60
N LEU A 182 13.71 33.48 21.40
CA LEU A 182 13.34 32.16 21.92
C LEU A 182 14.32 31.09 21.38
N PRO A 183 14.74 30.13 22.24
CA PRO A 183 15.68 29.09 21.84
C PRO A 183 15.00 28.03 20.97
N LEU A 184 15.79 27.27 20.20
CA LEU A 184 15.24 26.24 19.28
C LEU A 184 14.30 25.24 19.96
N HIS A 185 14.61 24.80 21.18
CA HIS A 185 13.78 23.84 21.93
C HIS A 185 12.38 24.37 22.27
N TYR A 186 12.16 25.69 22.27
CA TYR A 186 10.84 26.28 22.46
C TYR A 186 9.86 25.81 21.37
N TYR A 187 10.35 25.61 20.15
CA TYR A 187 9.55 25.25 18.98
C TYR A 187 9.36 23.73 18.82
N GLU A 188 10.04 22.90 19.61
CA GLU A 188 10.02 21.43 19.46
C GLU A 188 8.61 20.87 19.64
N ARG A 189 7.91 21.28 20.71
CA ARG A 189 6.52 20.86 20.98
C ARG A 189 5.57 21.27 19.84
N MET A 190 5.78 22.45 19.27
CA MET A 190 4.98 22.97 18.15
C MET A 190 5.21 22.10 16.90
N ALA A 191 6.46 21.79 16.58
CA ALA A 191 6.82 20.93 15.44
C ALA A 191 6.27 19.51 15.59
N VAL A 192 6.39 18.90 16.78
CA VAL A 192 5.83 17.57 17.05
C VAL A 192 4.32 17.57 16.88
N LYS A 193 3.61 18.54 17.49
CA LYS A 193 2.15 18.64 17.36
C LYS A 193 1.72 18.84 15.90
N SER A 194 2.46 19.63 15.13
CA SER A 194 2.22 19.80 13.70
C SER A 194 2.34 18.46 12.96
N LEU A 195 3.43 17.73 13.16
CA LEU A 195 3.65 16.41 12.53
C LEU A 195 2.56 15.41 12.91
N LEU A 196 2.19 15.34 14.19
CA LEU A 196 1.15 14.42 14.64
C LEU A 196 -0.21 14.73 14.02
N ARG A 197 -0.51 16.02 13.82
CA ARG A 197 -1.74 16.43 13.13
C ARG A 197 -1.69 16.09 11.65
N SER A 198 -0.62 16.44 10.93
CA SER A 198 -0.50 16.19 9.49
C SER A 198 -0.38 14.71 9.13
N ARG A 199 0.18 13.89 10.02
CA ARG A 199 0.33 12.44 9.83
C ARG A 199 -0.87 11.63 10.34
N SER A 200 -1.88 12.27 10.96
CA SER A 200 -3.01 11.55 11.58
C SER A 200 -3.88 10.75 10.60
N GLU A 201 -3.79 11.09 9.32
CA GLU A 201 -4.40 10.37 8.20
C GLU A 201 -3.54 10.51 6.93
N PHE A 202 -3.87 9.72 5.91
CA PHE A 202 -3.25 9.84 4.59
C PHE A 202 -4.18 9.38 3.48
N GLU A 203 -3.94 9.90 2.28
CA GLU A 203 -4.60 9.43 1.07
C GLU A 203 -3.73 8.40 0.34
N LEU A 204 -4.33 7.27 -0.04
CA LEU A 204 -3.71 6.28 -0.90
C LEU A 204 -4.76 5.76 -1.88
N HIS A 205 -4.43 5.78 -3.18
CA HIS A 205 -5.31 5.32 -4.26
C HIS A 205 -6.72 5.94 -4.23
N GLY A 206 -6.83 7.23 -3.88
CA GLY A 206 -8.11 7.95 -3.81
C GLY A 206 -8.94 7.68 -2.54
N ARG A 207 -8.33 7.10 -1.52
CA ARG A 207 -8.97 6.74 -0.25
C ARG A 207 -8.21 7.32 0.93
N THR A 208 -8.92 7.86 1.90
CA THR A 208 -8.33 8.38 3.14
C THR A 208 -8.33 7.32 4.23
N TYR A 209 -7.19 7.11 4.88
CA TYR A 209 -7.03 6.18 6.00
C TYR A 209 -6.55 6.93 7.23
N LYS A 210 -7.25 6.78 8.36
CA LYS A 210 -6.81 7.27 9.66
C LYS A 210 -5.78 6.32 10.27
N LEU A 211 -4.88 6.85 11.08
CA LEU A 211 -4.00 6.00 11.88
C LEU A 211 -4.79 5.26 12.98
N PRO A 212 -4.45 3.99 13.27
CA PRO A 212 -5.09 3.26 14.35
C PRO A 212 -4.82 3.92 15.71
N SER A 213 -5.79 3.85 16.63
CA SER A 213 -5.65 4.36 17.99
C SER A 213 -5.35 3.26 19.03
N ARG A 214 -5.43 2.00 18.63
CA ARG A 214 -5.18 0.78 19.41
C ARG A 214 -4.75 -0.35 18.46
N PRO A 215 -4.26 -1.50 18.95
CA PRO A 215 -3.89 -2.62 18.09
C PRO A 215 -5.02 -3.00 17.12
N THR A 216 -4.69 -3.06 15.83
CA THR A 216 -5.67 -3.23 14.74
C THR A 216 -5.19 -4.34 13.81
N ILE A 217 -6.05 -5.31 13.51
CA ILE A 217 -5.65 -6.56 12.85
C ILE A 217 -6.58 -6.89 11.71
N ALA A 218 -6.04 -6.98 10.50
CA ALA A 218 -6.69 -7.55 9.34
C ALA A 218 -6.26 -9.02 9.18
N ILE A 219 -7.24 -9.92 9.06
CA ILE A 219 -7.03 -11.35 8.82
C ILE A 219 -7.62 -11.72 7.46
N CYS A 220 -6.80 -12.26 6.58
CA CYS A 220 -7.24 -12.86 5.32
C CYS A 220 -7.25 -14.39 5.47
N ILE A 221 -8.44 -14.97 5.62
CA ILE A 221 -8.63 -16.42 5.55
C ILE A 221 -8.66 -16.78 4.07
N ASP A 222 -7.58 -17.39 3.58
CA ASP A 222 -7.44 -17.76 2.18
C ASP A 222 -8.47 -18.84 1.78
N GLY A 223 -9.18 -18.63 0.67
CA GLY A 223 -10.28 -19.51 0.22
C GLY A 223 -11.54 -19.49 1.10
N PHE A 224 -11.82 -18.39 1.81
CA PHE A 224 -12.94 -18.26 2.75
C PHE A 224 -14.29 -18.07 2.07
N ASP A 225 -14.79 -19.15 1.49
CA ASP A 225 -16.15 -19.22 0.96
C ASP A 225 -17.20 -18.92 2.04
N PRO A 226 -18.27 -18.14 1.75
CA PRO A 226 -19.33 -17.83 2.72
C PRO A 226 -20.00 -19.06 3.35
N GLU A 227 -19.97 -20.22 2.68
CA GLU A 227 -20.48 -21.48 3.23
C GLU A 227 -19.69 -21.95 4.47
N TYR A 228 -18.37 -21.69 4.56
CA TYR A 228 -17.61 -22.04 5.78
C TYR A 228 -18.05 -21.23 7.00
N LEU A 229 -18.40 -19.94 6.81
CA LEU A 229 -18.89 -19.09 7.87
C LEU A 229 -20.31 -19.50 8.29
N SER A 230 -21.23 -19.59 7.34
CA SER A 230 -22.63 -19.89 7.64
C SER A 230 -22.81 -21.29 8.25
N GLN A 231 -22.16 -22.32 7.70
CA GLN A 231 -22.19 -23.67 8.25
C GLN A 231 -21.50 -23.74 9.62
N GLY A 232 -20.34 -23.08 9.78
CA GLY A 232 -19.63 -23.09 11.05
C GLY A 232 -20.43 -22.44 12.19
N ILE A 233 -21.18 -21.37 11.91
CA ILE A 233 -22.09 -20.74 12.88
C ILE A 233 -23.23 -21.71 13.22
N ALA A 234 -23.86 -22.31 12.21
CA ALA A 234 -24.96 -23.26 12.42
C ALA A 234 -24.53 -24.48 13.25
N ASP A 235 -23.32 -24.97 13.03
CA ASP A 235 -22.74 -26.10 13.76
C ASP A 235 -22.20 -25.71 15.16
N GLY A 236 -22.15 -24.41 15.48
CA GLY A 236 -21.67 -23.90 16.76
C GLY A 236 -20.15 -24.03 16.97
N ILE A 237 -19.37 -24.16 15.90
CA ILE A 237 -17.92 -24.41 15.97
C ILE A 237 -17.06 -23.13 15.90
N ILE A 238 -17.65 -22.00 15.50
CA ILE A 238 -16.96 -20.70 15.38
C ILE A 238 -17.67 -19.57 16.18
N PRO A 239 -17.77 -19.71 17.51
CA PRO A 239 -18.53 -18.78 18.34
C PRO A 239 -18.00 -17.34 18.33
N ASN A 240 -16.71 -17.11 18.08
CA ASN A 240 -16.15 -15.75 18.07
C ASN A 240 -16.56 -15.00 16.81
N MET A 241 -16.46 -15.61 15.63
CA MET A 241 -16.95 -15.05 14.38
C MET A 241 -18.47 -14.91 14.38
N ALA A 242 -19.22 -15.86 15.00
CA ALA A 242 -20.67 -15.69 15.21
C ALA A 242 -20.97 -14.39 15.97
N LYS A 243 -20.23 -14.10 17.05
CA LYS A 243 -20.36 -12.84 17.80
C LYS A 243 -20.02 -11.61 16.95
N MET A 244 -19.04 -11.69 16.05
CA MET A 244 -18.73 -10.59 15.11
C MET A 244 -19.90 -10.33 14.16
N VAL A 245 -20.57 -11.38 13.69
CA VAL A 245 -21.78 -11.28 12.86
C VAL A 245 -22.92 -10.64 13.64
N ASP A 246 -23.17 -11.09 14.87
CA ASP A 246 -24.32 -10.68 15.68
C ASP A 246 -24.19 -9.27 16.27
N SER A 247 -22.97 -8.87 16.67
CA SER A 247 -22.74 -7.65 17.48
C SER A 247 -21.67 -6.70 16.95
N GLY A 248 -20.92 -7.13 15.93
CA GLY A 248 -19.91 -6.34 15.26
C GLY A 248 -20.45 -5.72 13.97
N PHE A 249 -19.65 -5.82 12.92
CA PHE A 249 -20.08 -5.54 11.54
C PHE A 249 -19.87 -6.80 10.69
N SER A 250 -20.82 -7.10 9.83
CA SER A 250 -20.71 -8.19 8.86
C SER A 250 -21.44 -7.87 7.56
N THR A 251 -20.85 -8.29 6.45
CA THR A 251 -21.45 -8.25 5.11
C THR A 251 -20.82 -9.33 4.25
N ILE A 252 -21.45 -9.63 3.12
CA ILE A 252 -20.76 -10.27 1.99
C ILE A 252 -20.13 -9.17 1.15
N ALA A 253 -18.87 -9.36 0.77
CA ALA A 253 -18.10 -8.48 -0.08
C ALA A 253 -17.61 -9.25 -1.32
N ASN A 254 -17.16 -8.52 -2.32
CA ASN A 254 -16.59 -9.09 -3.55
C ASN A 254 -15.07 -8.98 -3.53
N CYS A 255 -14.38 -10.07 -3.82
CA CYS A 255 -12.95 -10.01 -4.09
C CYS A 255 -12.66 -9.43 -5.48
N THR A 256 -11.41 -9.07 -5.74
CA THR A 256 -10.95 -8.63 -7.06
C THR A 256 -10.86 -9.80 -8.04
N MET A 257 -11.02 -9.45 -9.32
CA MET A 257 -10.80 -10.38 -10.40
C MET A 257 -9.37 -10.28 -10.95
N PRO A 258 -8.76 -11.41 -11.33
CA PRO A 258 -9.25 -12.78 -11.09
C PRO A 258 -9.19 -13.14 -9.60
N SER A 259 -10.11 -14.00 -9.14
CA SER A 259 -10.25 -14.38 -7.73
C SER A 259 -9.15 -15.35 -7.29
N PHE A 260 -7.89 -14.90 -7.38
CA PHE A 260 -6.67 -15.62 -7.00
C PHE A 260 -6.02 -14.97 -5.78
N THR A 261 -5.23 -15.75 -5.05
CA THR A 261 -4.53 -15.36 -3.82
C THR A 261 -3.67 -14.10 -3.98
N ASN A 262 -2.72 -14.08 -4.93
CA ASN A 262 -1.78 -12.95 -5.07
C ASN A 262 -2.47 -11.62 -5.43
N PRO A 263 -3.31 -11.55 -6.49
CA PRO A 263 -4.04 -10.32 -6.82
C PRO A 263 -4.79 -9.76 -5.62
N ASN A 264 -5.57 -10.61 -4.94
CA ASN A 264 -6.44 -10.20 -3.87
C ASN A 264 -5.72 -9.78 -2.59
N ASN A 265 -4.66 -10.49 -2.21
CA ASN A 265 -3.83 -10.06 -1.07
C ASN A 265 -3.15 -8.71 -1.35
N VAL A 266 -2.68 -8.47 -2.59
CA VAL A 266 -2.13 -7.16 -2.98
C VAL A 266 -3.22 -6.10 -3.00
N SER A 267 -4.43 -6.42 -3.47
CA SER A 267 -5.58 -5.53 -3.39
C SER A 267 -5.87 -5.14 -1.94
N ILE A 268 -5.87 -6.09 -1.01
CA ILE A 268 -6.09 -5.85 0.42
C ILE A 268 -5.07 -4.86 1.00
N ILE A 269 -3.78 -5.09 0.79
CA ILE A 269 -2.74 -4.20 1.37
C ILE A 269 -2.63 -2.85 0.64
N THR A 270 -3.21 -2.69 -0.55
CA THR A 270 -3.22 -1.43 -1.31
C THR A 270 -4.54 -0.67 -1.24
N GLY A 271 -5.62 -1.34 -0.78
CA GLY A 271 -6.98 -0.81 -0.75
C GLY A 271 -7.57 -0.54 -2.14
N ALA A 272 -7.08 -1.21 -3.18
CA ALA A 272 -7.34 -0.89 -4.57
C ALA A 272 -7.44 -2.14 -5.47
N PRO A 273 -8.12 -2.06 -6.63
CA PRO A 273 -8.23 -3.17 -7.57
C PRO A 273 -6.95 -3.42 -8.37
N THR A 274 -6.91 -4.53 -9.09
CA THR A 274 -5.72 -5.01 -9.82
C THR A 274 -5.25 -4.07 -10.93
N SER A 275 -6.14 -3.27 -11.51
CA SER A 275 -5.81 -2.19 -12.46
C SER A 275 -4.91 -1.11 -11.86
N LYS A 276 -4.96 -0.89 -10.54
CA LYS A 276 -4.13 0.10 -9.85
C LYS A 276 -2.76 -0.45 -9.49
N HIS A 277 -2.71 -1.58 -8.79
CA HIS A 277 -1.45 -2.16 -8.30
C HIS A 277 -0.75 -3.09 -9.31
N GLY A 278 -1.42 -3.47 -10.40
CA GLY A 278 -0.87 -4.24 -11.52
C GLY A 278 -0.81 -5.75 -11.31
N ILE A 279 -0.79 -6.25 -10.07
CA ILE A 279 -0.71 -7.70 -9.80
C ILE A 279 -2.05 -8.38 -10.11
N ALA A 280 -2.12 -9.15 -11.20
CA ALA A 280 -3.35 -9.80 -11.69
C ALA A 280 -3.20 -11.31 -11.98
N GLY A 281 -2.18 -11.95 -11.41
CA GLY A 281 -1.92 -13.38 -11.48
C GLY A 281 -0.55 -13.74 -10.93
N ASN A 282 -0.17 -15.02 -11.01
CA ASN A 282 1.18 -15.50 -10.67
C ASN A 282 2.20 -15.25 -11.79
N PHE A 283 1.74 -15.15 -13.03
CA PHE A 283 2.52 -14.77 -14.20
C PHE A 283 1.60 -14.24 -15.30
N PHE A 284 2.17 -13.57 -16.28
CA PHE A 284 1.46 -13.11 -17.48
C PHE A 284 2.37 -13.22 -18.71
N LEU A 285 1.76 -13.24 -19.90
CA LEU A 285 2.49 -13.19 -21.16
C LEU A 285 2.46 -11.76 -21.69
N ASP A 286 3.62 -11.15 -21.87
CA ASP A 286 3.70 -9.80 -22.44
C ASP A 286 3.24 -9.82 -23.90
N GLN A 287 2.31 -8.92 -24.25
CA GLN A 287 1.70 -8.90 -25.58
C GLN A 287 2.70 -8.53 -26.69
N VAL A 288 3.73 -7.75 -26.37
CA VAL A 288 4.73 -7.22 -27.30
C VAL A 288 5.90 -8.17 -27.42
N THR A 289 6.55 -8.54 -26.31
CA THR A 289 7.75 -9.38 -26.32
C THR A 289 7.43 -10.87 -26.48
N ARG A 290 6.20 -11.27 -26.10
CA ARG A 290 5.76 -12.67 -26.01
C ARG A 290 6.57 -13.49 -25.01
N GLU A 291 7.16 -12.83 -24.02
CA GLU A 291 7.86 -13.48 -22.91
C GLU A 291 6.91 -13.67 -21.71
N GLU A 292 7.02 -14.80 -21.02
CA GLU A 292 6.29 -15.07 -19.79
C GLU A 292 7.02 -14.38 -18.62
N HIS A 293 6.33 -13.45 -17.95
CA HIS A 293 6.85 -12.72 -16.80
C HIS A 293 6.26 -13.26 -15.50
N MET A 294 7.14 -13.78 -14.63
CA MET A 294 6.78 -14.31 -13.33
C MET A 294 6.61 -13.19 -12.29
N VAL A 295 5.56 -13.27 -11.48
CA VAL A 295 5.38 -12.42 -10.30
C VAL A 295 5.98 -13.14 -9.10
N LEU A 296 7.24 -12.83 -8.77
CA LEU A 296 8.00 -13.48 -7.70
C LEU A 296 8.09 -12.64 -6.42
N ASP A 297 8.00 -11.33 -6.56
CA ASP A 297 8.18 -10.33 -5.52
C ASP A 297 7.39 -9.05 -5.87
N ASP A 298 7.66 -7.96 -5.17
CA ASP A 298 7.02 -6.66 -5.31
C ASP A 298 7.53 -5.80 -6.49
N SER A 299 8.51 -6.27 -7.28
CA SER A 299 9.10 -5.49 -8.39
C SER A 299 8.10 -5.05 -9.46
N LEU A 300 6.99 -5.79 -9.59
CA LEU A 300 5.93 -5.54 -10.56
C LEU A 300 4.71 -4.81 -9.96
N LEU A 301 4.74 -4.50 -8.65
CA LEU A 301 3.70 -3.76 -7.95
C LEU A 301 3.79 -2.28 -8.32
N ARG A 302 2.63 -1.67 -8.60
CA ARG A 302 2.50 -0.24 -8.92
C ARG A 302 1.92 0.53 -7.73
N GLY A 303 2.54 1.65 -7.38
CA GLY A 303 2.07 2.48 -6.26
C GLY A 303 2.66 2.04 -4.92
N SER A 304 1.94 2.33 -3.84
CA SER A 304 2.37 2.11 -2.45
C SER A 304 1.35 1.23 -1.72
N THR A 305 1.69 0.73 -0.53
CA THR A 305 0.78 -0.05 0.31
C THR A 305 0.31 0.74 1.54
N ILE A 306 -0.86 0.39 2.06
CA ILE A 306 -1.36 0.88 3.34
C ILE A 306 -0.34 0.57 4.45
N LEU A 307 0.30 -0.60 4.39
CA LEU A 307 1.31 -1.04 5.35
C LEU A 307 2.56 -0.13 5.33
N GLU A 308 3.08 0.20 4.15
CA GLU A 308 4.17 1.17 3.98
C GLU A 308 3.78 2.55 4.53
N GLN A 309 2.61 3.07 4.13
CA GLN A 309 2.15 4.38 4.56
C GLN A 309 1.97 4.48 6.07
N MET A 310 1.53 3.40 6.72
CA MET A 310 1.44 3.29 8.17
C MET A 310 2.82 3.30 8.83
N SER A 311 3.75 2.49 8.30
CA SER A 311 5.13 2.43 8.77
C SER A 311 5.83 3.79 8.70
N LEU A 312 5.69 4.52 7.59
CA LEU A 312 6.24 5.88 7.40
C LEU A 312 5.71 6.91 8.42
N ARG A 313 4.59 6.61 9.07
CA ARG A 313 3.94 7.48 10.07
C ARG A 313 4.19 7.02 11.50
N GLY A 314 5.10 6.06 11.71
CA GLY A 314 5.49 5.57 13.02
C GLY A 314 4.55 4.52 13.62
N VAL A 315 3.60 3.99 12.83
CA VAL A 315 2.82 2.83 13.24
C VAL A 315 3.71 1.60 13.09
N ARG A 316 3.85 0.78 14.15
CA ARG A 316 4.64 -0.44 14.07
C ARG A 316 3.83 -1.50 13.33
N VAL A 317 4.30 -1.93 12.17
CA VAL A 317 3.56 -2.85 11.30
C VAL A 317 4.11 -4.27 11.40
N ALA A 318 3.22 -5.24 11.53
CA ALA A 318 3.54 -6.66 11.40
C ALA A 318 2.72 -7.33 10.30
N ALA A 319 3.40 -8.02 9.39
CA ALA A 319 2.78 -8.89 8.39
C ALA A 319 3.27 -10.33 8.56
N VAL A 320 2.34 -11.27 8.75
CA VAL A 320 2.68 -12.70 8.85
C VAL A 320 1.84 -13.47 7.84
N THR A 321 2.54 -14.19 6.97
CA THR A 321 1.91 -14.97 5.89
C THR A 321 2.07 -16.47 6.13
N ALA A 322 1.18 -17.28 5.57
CA ALA A 322 1.43 -18.72 5.51
C ALA A 322 2.56 -19.07 4.51
N LYS A 323 2.60 -18.41 3.34
CA LYS A 323 3.50 -18.72 2.22
C LYS A 323 4.51 -17.60 1.95
N ASP A 324 5.76 -17.97 1.68
CA ASP A 324 6.84 -17.00 1.55
C ASP A 324 6.81 -16.17 0.26
N LYS A 325 6.27 -16.74 -0.83
CA LYS A 325 6.08 -15.99 -2.08
C LYS A 325 5.18 -14.77 -1.86
N LEU A 326 4.12 -14.94 -1.07
CA LEU A 326 3.20 -13.87 -0.74
C LEU A 326 3.85 -12.81 0.16
N ARG A 327 4.67 -13.26 1.12
CA ARG A 327 5.49 -12.39 1.98
C ARG A 327 6.37 -11.44 1.17
N ALA A 328 6.99 -11.92 0.09
CA ALA A 328 7.86 -11.11 -0.75
C ALA A 328 7.13 -9.89 -1.37
N MET A 329 5.87 -10.06 -1.79
CA MET A 329 5.06 -8.93 -2.29
C MET A 329 4.56 -8.01 -1.16
N ILE A 330 4.10 -8.58 -0.04
CA ILE A 330 3.60 -7.81 1.11
C ILE A 330 4.72 -6.95 1.74
N ASN A 331 5.98 -7.33 1.53
CA ASN A 331 7.13 -6.59 2.01
C ASN A 331 7.32 -5.19 1.39
N HIS A 332 6.55 -4.85 0.35
CA HIS A 332 6.70 -3.60 -0.38
C HIS A 332 6.66 -2.36 0.53
N GLY A 333 7.79 -1.63 0.56
CA GLY A 333 7.94 -0.39 1.32
C GLY A 333 8.13 -0.55 2.84
N LEU A 334 8.19 -1.77 3.37
CA LEU A 334 8.43 -1.97 4.79
C LEU A 334 9.92 -1.77 5.15
N ASP A 335 10.18 -1.00 6.20
CA ASP A 335 11.54 -0.76 6.72
C ASP A 335 11.75 -1.49 8.05
N PHE A 336 12.52 -2.58 7.99
CA PHE A 336 12.86 -3.39 9.15
C PHE A 336 13.79 -2.68 10.15
N SER A 337 14.54 -1.67 9.71
CA SER A 337 15.36 -0.85 10.61
C SER A 337 14.51 0.08 11.47
N GLN A 338 13.28 0.37 11.03
CA GLN A 338 12.29 1.19 11.73
C GLN A 338 11.25 0.33 12.50
N GLY A 339 11.53 -0.96 12.67
CA GLY A 339 10.74 -1.85 13.53
C GLY A 339 9.57 -2.56 12.85
N ALA A 340 9.45 -2.51 11.53
CA ALA A 340 8.52 -3.39 10.81
C ALA A 340 8.89 -4.87 10.99
N VAL A 341 7.90 -5.75 10.98
CA VAL A 341 8.09 -7.22 11.01
C VAL A 341 7.34 -7.83 9.83
N CYS A 342 8.03 -8.59 8.97
CA CYS A 342 7.41 -9.27 7.83
C CYS A 342 8.05 -10.64 7.59
N PHE A 343 7.31 -11.72 7.79
CA PHE A 343 7.82 -13.07 7.56
C PHE A 343 6.72 -14.08 7.21
N SER A 344 7.13 -15.30 6.82
CA SER A 344 6.23 -16.39 6.50
C SER A 344 6.38 -17.55 7.47
N ALA A 345 5.28 -18.23 7.79
CA ALA A 345 5.29 -19.48 8.53
C ALA A 345 6.08 -20.57 7.77
N GLN A 346 6.09 -20.53 6.44
CA GLN A 346 6.82 -21.49 5.59
C GLN A 346 8.33 -21.49 5.83
N TYR A 347 8.92 -20.33 6.11
CA TYR A 347 10.36 -20.16 6.35
C TYR A 347 10.66 -19.45 7.67
N ALA A 348 9.89 -19.78 8.70
CA ALA A 348 10.10 -19.23 10.05
C ALA A 348 11.51 -19.53 10.58
N ASP A 349 12.08 -20.70 10.25
CA ASP A 349 13.45 -21.11 10.56
C ASP A 349 14.54 -20.25 9.91
N LYS A 350 14.21 -19.46 8.87
CA LYS A 350 15.18 -18.67 8.10
C LYS A 350 15.08 -17.16 8.35
N CYS A 351 14.24 -16.75 9.29
CA CYS A 351 14.02 -15.33 9.56
C CYS A 351 15.29 -14.66 10.13
N THR A 352 15.59 -13.46 9.63
CA THR A 352 16.69 -12.63 10.14
C THR A 352 16.21 -11.22 10.45
N LYS A 353 16.90 -10.54 11.38
CA LYS A 353 16.60 -9.14 11.70
C LYS A 353 16.59 -8.23 10.47
N GLY A 354 17.58 -8.37 9.59
CA GLY A 354 17.73 -7.52 8.41
C GLY A 354 16.69 -7.76 7.32
N ALA A 355 16.19 -8.99 7.16
CA ALA A 355 15.25 -9.33 6.08
C ALA A 355 13.80 -9.48 6.54
N ASN A 356 13.54 -9.49 7.85
CA ASN A 356 12.22 -9.79 8.41
C ASN A 356 11.85 -8.95 9.64
N GLY A 357 12.77 -8.16 10.22
CA GLY A 357 12.58 -7.47 11.50
C GLY A 357 12.62 -8.39 12.74
N ILE A 358 12.69 -9.70 12.51
CA ILE A 358 12.67 -10.74 13.55
C ILE A 358 13.62 -11.88 13.17
N GLU A 359 14.19 -12.55 14.19
CA GLU A 359 15.08 -13.70 14.04
C GLU A 359 14.70 -14.78 15.04
N ASP A 360 15.26 -15.98 14.89
CA ASP A 360 15.03 -17.13 15.79
C ASP A 360 13.54 -17.44 16.04
N VAL A 361 12.70 -17.32 15.01
CA VAL A 361 11.24 -17.38 15.16
C VAL A 361 10.79 -18.70 15.79
N GLU A 362 11.37 -19.85 15.44
CA GLU A 362 11.03 -21.14 16.06
C GLU A 362 11.24 -21.14 17.58
N LYS A 363 12.34 -20.55 18.04
CA LYS A 363 12.67 -20.44 19.47
C LYS A 363 11.76 -19.42 20.15
N TRP A 364 11.50 -18.30 19.49
CA TRP A 364 10.62 -17.25 19.99
C TRP A 364 9.20 -17.78 20.17
N ILE A 365 8.60 -18.40 19.15
CA ILE A 365 7.24 -18.96 19.21
C ILE A 365 7.16 -20.26 20.01
N GLY A 366 8.28 -20.97 20.18
CA GLY A 366 8.37 -22.21 20.96
C GLY A 366 7.94 -23.48 20.20
N ARG A 367 7.86 -23.44 18.86
CA ARG A 367 7.55 -24.62 18.03
C ARG A 367 8.31 -24.58 16.70
N LYS A 368 8.43 -25.75 16.08
CA LYS A 368 9.09 -25.93 14.78
C LYS A 368 8.27 -25.35 13.63
N THR A 369 8.98 -24.95 12.59
CA THR A 369 8.45 -24.52 11.30
C THR A 369 7.52 -25.60 10.75
N PRO A 370 6.25 -25.27 10.44
CA PRO A 370 5.31 -26.25 9.90
C PRO A 370 5.72 -26.75 8.52
N THR A 371 5.19 -27.91 8.12
CA THR A 371 5.36 -28.41 6.77
C THR A 371 4.53 -27.60 5.77
N GLN A 372 5.00 -27.47 4.53
CA GLN A 372 4.38 -26.62 3.51
C GLN A 372 2.92 -26.99 3.17
N TYR A 373 2.55 -28.26 3.33
CA TYR A 373 1.25 -28.82 2.95
C TYR A 373 0.46 -29.22 4.21
N SER A 374 0.21 -28.24 5.08
CA SER A 374 -0.58 -28.41 6.31
C SER A 374 -1.37 -27.14 6.63
N GLY A 375 -2.55 -27.31 7.26
CA GLY A 375 -3.27 -26.20 7.90
C GLY A 375 -2.48 -25.55 9.04
N ASP A 376 -1.46 -26.24 9.57
CA ASP A 376 -0.58 -25.70 10.61
C ASP A 376 0.15 -24.42 10.20
N LEU A 377 0.41 -24.19 8.90
CA LEU A 377 1.00 -22.92 8.43
C LEU A 377 0.11 -21.73 8.80
N SER A 378 -1.19 -21.86 8.56
CA SER A 378 -2.18 -20.83 8.87
C SER A 378 -2.29 -20.61 10.37
N LEU A 379 -2.33 -21.71 11.15
CA LEU A 379 -2.39 -21.61 12.62
C LEU A 379 -1.12 -20.98 13.21
N PHE A 380 0.05 -21.27 12.64
CA PHE A 380 1.32 -20.65 13.03
C PHE A 380 1.33 -19.14 12.76
N ALA A 381 0.81 -18.70 11.61
CA ALA A 381 0.73 -17.27 11.28
C ALA A 381 -0.12 -16.50 12.29
N LEU A 382 -1.27 -17.07 12.69
CA LEU A 382 -2.14 -16.50 13.72
C LEU A 382 -1.49 -16.53 15.11
N GLU A 383 -0.81 -17.62 15.49
CA GLU A 383 -0.08 -17.75 16.76
C GLU A 383 1.06 -16.71 16.85
N ALA A 384 1.78 -16.48 15.76
CA ALA A 384 2.78 -15.43 15.67
C ALA A 384 2.15 -14.03 15.83
N GLY A 385 1.00 -13.78 15.19
CA GLY A 385 0.24 -12.53 15.36
C GLY A 385 -0.17 -12.29 16.82
N ILE A 386 -0.72 -13.31 17.47
CA ILE A 386 -1.07 -13.28 18.90
C ILE A 386 0.15 -12.95 19.75
N LYS A 387 1.26 -13.65 19.53
CA LYS A 387 2.47 -13.47 20.32
C LYS A 387 3.10 -12.07 20.13
N LEU A 388 3.11 -11.54 18.91
CA LEU A 388 3.54 -10.17 18.65
C LEU A 388 2.66 -9.15 19.35
N LEU A 389 1.35 -9.38 19.42
CA LEU A 389 0.41 -8.54 20.16
C LEU A 389 0.65 -8.61 21.68
N GLU A 390 0.79 -9.81 22.24
CA GLU A 390 1.07 -10.03 23.68
C GLU A 390 2.37 -9.36 24.12
N GLU A 391 3.39 -9.36 23.26
CA GLU A 391 4.68 -8.70 23.52
C GLU A 391 4.67 -7.21 23.16
N ASN A 392 3.52 -6.65 22.74
CA ASN A 392 3.36 -5.27 22.30
C ASN A 392 4.43 -4.87 21.26
N LYS A 393 4.63 -5.69 20.22
CA LYS A 393 5.66 -5.48 19.18
C LYS A 393 5.15 -4.79 17.93
N ALA A 394 3.84 -4.77 17.70
CA ALA A 394 3.23 -4.09 16.57
C ALA A 394 1.86 -3.50 16.94
N ASP A 395 1.44 -2.51 16.16
CA ASP A 395 0.19 -1.75 16.32
C ASP A 395 -0.81 -2.08 15.20
N LEU A 396 -0.31 -2.36 13.99
CA LEU A 396 -1.12 -2.77 12.84
C LEU A 396 -0.64 -4.11 12.31
N PHE A 397 -1.56 -5.03 12.07
CA PHE A 397 -1.26 -6.38 11.65
C PHE A 397 -1.98 -6.75 10.35
N TYR A 398 -1.26 -7.45 9.48
CA TYR A 398 -1.85 -8.21 8.37
C TYR A 398 -1.48 -9.68 8.49
N LEU A 399 -2.46 -10.54 8.76
CA LEU A 399 -2.27 -11.97 8.91
C LEU A 399 -2.99 -12.68 7.76
N THR A 400 -2.25 -13.34 6.88
CA THR A 400 -2.83 -14.04 5.72
C THR A 400 -2.50 -15.52 5.76
N LEU A 401 -3.53 -16.34 5.55
CA LEU A 401 -3.51 -17.78 5.74
C LEU A 401 -3.23 -18.51 4.42
N SER A 402 -3.51 -19.81 4.36
CA SER A 402 -3.47 -20.60 3.13
C SER A 402 -4.74 -21.43 3.00
N ASP A 403 -5.25 -21.51 1.77
CA ASP A 403 -6.41 -22.29 1.33
C ASP A 403 -6.16 -23.81 1.19
N PHE A 404 -5.05 -24.34 1.71
CA PHE A 404 -4.69 -25.75 1.57
C PHE A 404 -5.80 -26.71 2.06
N ILE A 405 -6.49 -26.36 3.14
CA ILE A 405 -7.60 -27.15 3.68
C ILE A 405 -8.82 -27.02 2.78
N GLN A 406 -9.13 -25.80 2.33
CA GLN A 406 -10.29 -25.45 1.53
C GLN A 406 -10.24 -26.09 0.14
N HIS A 407 -9.05 -26.24 -0.46
CA HIS A 407 -8.83 -27.00 -1.69
C HIS A 407 -9.11 -28.51 -1.56
N LYS A 408 -9.12 -29.06 -0.34
CA LYS A 408 -9.27 -30.51 -0.12
C LYS A 408 -10.61 -30.90 0.48
N TYR A 409 -11.18 -30.03 1.30
CA TYR A 409 -12.29 -30.35 2.18
C TYR A 409 -13.39 -29.31 2.03
N ALA A 410 -14.60 -29.76 1.69
CA ALA A 410 -15.77 -28.91 1.58
C ALA A 410 -16.23 -28.40 2.97
N PRO A 411 -16.99 -27.29 3.04
CA PRO A 411 -17.67 -26.87 4.26
C PRO A 411 -18.45 -28.02 4.91
N GLY A 412 -18.40 -28.12 6.24
CA GLY A 412 -19.06 -29.18 7.01
C GLY A 412 -18.29 -30.51 7.09
N SER A 413 -17.19 -30.69 6.37
CA SER A 413 -16.30 -31.84 6.61
C SER A 413 -15.63 -31.74 7.99
N LYS A 414 -15.24 -32.88 8.55
CA LYS A 414 -14.54 -32.92 9.85
C LYS A 414 -13.28 -32.05 9.84
N GLU A 415 -12.43 -32.21 8.83
CA GLU A 415 -11.14 -31.52 8.73
C GLU A 415 -11.32 -30.01 8.50
N ALA A 416 -12.30 -29.62 7.69
CA ALA A 416 -12.66 -28.21 7.52
C ALA A 416 -13.17 -27.59 8.83
N ASN A 417 -14.07 -28.28 9.53
CA ASN A 417 -14.65 -27.80 10.78
C ASN A 417 -13.60 -27.69 11.90
N GLU A 418 -12.71 -28.66 12.05
CA GLU A 418 -11.59 -28.62 13.00
C GLU A 418 -10.65 -27.43 12.71
N PHE A 419 -10.36 -27.18 11.44
CA PHE A 419 -9.51 -26.06 11.03
C PHE A 419 -10.17 -24.70 11.29
N MET A 420 -11.44 -24.54 10.92
CA MET A 420 -12.20 -23.30 11.15
C MET A 420 -12.38 -23.01 12.64
N ALA A 421 -12.66 -24.03 13.46
CA ALA A 421 -12.72 -23.88 14.92
C ALA A 421 -11.37 -23.42 15.52
N ALA A 422 -10.26 -23.95 15.01
CA ALA A 422 -8.92 -23.54 15.43
C ALA A 422 -8.59 -22.08 15.03
N ILE A 423 -9.02 -21.64 13.84
CA ILE A 423 -8.91 -20.23 13.43
C ILE A 423 -9.75 -19.34 14.34
N ASP A 424 -11.00 -19.71 14.59
CA ASP A 424 -11.93 -18.94 15.42
C ASP A 424 -11.42 -18.72 16.85
N GLN A 425 -10.83 -19.76 17.47
CA GLN A 425 -10.22 -19.66 18.79
C GLN A 425 -9.11 -18.59 18.82
N ARG A 426 -8.31 -18.48 17.75
CA ARG A 426 -7.21 -17.53 17.65
C ARG A 426 -7.73 -16.11 17.38
N ILE A 427 -8.78 -15.97 16.57
CA ILE A 427 -9.51 -14.71 16.40
C ILE A 427 -10.05 -14.23 17.75
N GLY A 428 -10.69 -15.12 18.52
CA GLY A 428 -11.17 -14.82 19.88
C GLY A 428 -10.05 -14.31 20.78
N ARG A 429 -8.89 -14.98 20.78
CA ARG A 429 -7.71 -14.55 21.55
C ARG A 429 -7.22 -13.15 21.20
N LEU A 430 -7.22 -12.79 19.91
CA LEU A 430 -6.83 -11.44 19.47
C LEU A 430 -7.82 -10.37 19.98
N VAL A 431 -9.12 -10.66 19.94
CA VAL A 431 -10.16 -9.76 20.48
C VAL A 431 -10.04 -9.62 22.01
N GLU A 432 -9.75 -10.72 22.72
CA GLU A 432 -9.51 -10.69 24.18
C GLU A 432 -8.33 -9.81 24.59
N LEU A 433 -7.34 -9.64 23.70
CA LEU A 433 -6.18 -8.77 23.87
C LEU A 433 -6.48 -7.30 23.51
N ASP A 434 -7.75 -6.91 23.44
CA ASP A 434 -8.27 -5.55 23.11
C ASP A 434 -7.86 -5.04 21.72
N ALA A 435 -7.59 -5.96 20.78
CA ALA A 435 -7.41 -5.59 19.38
C ALA A 435 -8.75 -5.39 18.66
N VAL A 436 -8.79 -4.42 17.75
CA VAL A 436 -9.85 -4.36 16.73
C VAL A 436 -9.48 -5.36 15.63
N VAL A 437 -10.35 -6.34 15.39
CA VAL A 437 -10.08 -7.42 14.44
C VAL A 437 -11.10 -7.35 13.31
N ALA A 438 -10.63 -7.44 12.07
CA ALA A 438 -11.46 -7.68 10.90
C ALA A 438 -10.98 -8.92 10.16
N VAL A 439 -11.91 -9.63 9.56
CA VAL A 439 -11.69 -10.92 8.90
C VAL A 439 -12.33 -10.86 7.52
N THR A 440 -11.59 -11.25 6.50
CA THR A 440 -12.05 -11.34 5.12
C THR A 440 -11.48 -12.59 4.43
N GLY A 441 -11.97 -12.90 3.23
CA GLY A 441 -11.29 -13.79 2.29
C GLY A 441 -10.59 -13.03 1.16
N ASP A 442 -9.58 -13.65 0.55
CA ASP A 442 -9.05 -13.24 -0.75
C ASP A 442 -9.90 -13.77 -1.90
N HIS A 443 -10.51 -14.95 -1.75
CA HIS A 443 -11.53 -15.50 -2.64
C HIS A 443 -12.35 -16.59 -1.93
N GLY A 444 -13.45 -16.99 -2.55
CA GLY A 444 -14.23 -18.18 -2.18
C GLY A 444 -13.60 -19.48 -2.71
N MET A 445 -14.37 -20.57 -2.69
CA MET A 445 -13.89 -21.89 -3.11
C MET A 445 -15.02 -22.81 -3.54
N SER A 446 -14.98 -23.31 -4.79
CA SER A 446 -16.03 -24.19 -5.32
C SER A 446 -15.52 -25.61 -5.63
N ASP A 447 -16.45 -26.58 -5.60
CA ASP A 447 -16.26 -27.91 -6.17
C ASP A 447 -16.27 -27.84 -7.70
N LYS A 448 -15.25 -28.41 -8.36
CA LYS A 448 -14.99 -28.31 -9.80
C LYS A 448 -15.09 -29.66 -10.50
N CYS A 449 -15.99 -30.48 -9.99
CA CYS A 449 -16.22 -31.85 -10.44
C CYS A 449 -17.60 -31.99 -11.09
N ASN A 450 -17.71 -32.97 -11.98
CA ASN A 450 -18.98 -33.48 -12.48
C ASN A 450 -19.75 -34.21 -11.35
N GLU A 451 -20.99 -34.58 -11.63
CA GLU A 451 -21.84 -35.35 -10.70
C GLU A 451 -21.20 -36.69 -10.29
N ASP A 452 -20.47 -37.34 -11.21
CA ASP A 452 -19.74 -38.58 -10.96
C ASP A 452 -18.44 -38.39 -10.14
N GLY A 453 -18.09 -37.14 -9.82
CA GLY A 453 -16.89 -36.76 -9.08
C GLY A 453 -15.61 -36.62 -9.90
N SER A 454 -15.65 -36.87 -11.21
CA SER A 454 -14.52 -36.59 -12.09
C SER A 454 -14.29 -35.08 -12.23
N PRO A 455 -13.03 -34.59 -12.33
CA PRO A 455 -12.76 -33.17 -12.60
C PRO A 455 -13.42 -32.69 -13.90
N ASN A 456 -14.14 -31.57 -13.84
CA ASN A 456 -14.76 -30.94 -15.00
C ASN A 456 -13.82 -29.90 -15.60
N VAL A 457 -13.02 -30.32 -16.57
CA VAL A 457 -11.93 -29.51 -17.14
C VAL A 457 -12.17 -29.27 -18.62
N LEU A 458 -12.05 -28.00 -19.05
CA LEU A 458 -11.93 -27.63 -20.46
C LEU A 458 -10.47 -27.25 -20.77
N PHE A 459 -9.82 -28.00 -21.66
CA PHE A 459 -8.50 -27.64 -22.20
C PHE A 459 -8.67 -26.71 -23.41
N LEU A 460 -8.87 -25.42 -23.13
CA LEU A 460 -9.28 -24.44 -24.13
C LEU A 460 -8.22 -24.24 -25.22
N GLU A 461 -6.92 -24.34 -24.88
CA GLU A 461 -5.85 -24.23 -25.89
C GLU A 461 -5.93 -25.37 -26.91
N THR A 462 -6.16 -26.60 -26.43
CA THR A 462 -6.32 -27.78 -27.28
C THR A 462 -7.48 -27.61 -28.25
N GLU A 463 -8.64 -27.16 -27.78
CA GLU A 463 -9.83 -27.00 -28.63
C GLU A 463 -9.69 -25.85 -29.63
N LEU A 464 -9.10 -24.72 -29.22
CA LEU A 464 -8.81 -23.60 -30.12
C LEU A 464 -7.84 -24.02 -31.24
N ASN A 465 -6.75 -24.68 -30.88
CA ASN A 465 -5.75 -25.13 -31.85
C ASN A 465 -6.29 -26.24 -32.77
N LYS A 466 -7.23 -27.06 -32.29
CA LYS A 466 -7.91 -28.06 -33.11
C LYS A 466 -8.84 -27.44 -34.15
N LYS A 467 -9.60 -26.39 -33.77
CA LYS A 467 -10.54 -25.72 -34.69
C LYS A 467 -9.84 -24.80 -35.69
N PHE A 468 -8.95 -23.94 -35.22
CA PHE A 468 -8.41 -22.84 -36.00
C PHE A 468 -6.98 -23.09 -36.52
N GLY A 469 -6.35 -24.19 -36.10
CA GLY A 469 -5.03 -24.60 -36.56
C GLY A 469 -3.99 -24.67 -35.46
N LYS A 470 -2.92 -25.42 -35.69
CA LYS A 470 -1.83 -25.58 -34.72
C LYS A 470 -1.21 -24.23 -34.36
N ASP A 471 -0.90 -24.03 -33.07
CA ASP A 471 -0.28 -22.82 -32.52
C ASP A 471 -1.10 -21.54 -32.77
N PHE A 472 -2.43 -21.68 -32.89
CA PHE A 472 -3.37 -20.57 -33.07
C PHE A 472 -3.47 -19.68 -31.84
N ALA A 473 -3.50 -20.29 -30.64
CA ALA A 473 -3.57 -19.56 -29.38
C ALA A 473 -2.64 -20.16 -28.33
N ARG A 474 -2.22 -19.31 -27.39
CA ARG A 474 -1.58 -19.68 -26.12
C ARG A 474 -2.51 -19.31 -24.98
N VAL A 475 -2.86 -20.29 -24.15
CA VAL A 475 -3.68 -20.06 -22.94
C VAL A 475 -2.77 -19.96 -21.72
N ILE A 476 -2.94 -18.87 -20.98
CA ILE A 476 -2.23 -18.58 -19.73
C ILE A 476 -3.18 -18.84 -18.57
N CYS A 477 -2.79 -19.76 -17.69
CA CYS A 477 -3.52 -20.15 -16.48
C CYS A 477 -2.88 -19.44 -15.26
N PRO A 478 -3.32 -18.23 -14.88
CA PRO A 478 -2.54 -17.37 -13.97
C PRO A 478 -2.63 -17.78 -12.50
N ILE A 479 -3.37 -18.86 -12.19
CA ILE A 479 -3.68 -19.33 -10.83
C ILE A 479 -2.45 -19.78 -10.06
N THR A 480 -1.44 -20.35 -10.71
CA THR A 480 -0.21 -20.84 -10.08
C THR A 480 1.00 -20.60 -10.98
N ASP A 481 2.20 -20.84 -10.47
CA ASP A 481 3.42 -20.79 -11.26
C ASP A 481 3.41 -21.89 -12.33
N PRO A 482 3.87 -21.61 -13.57
CA PRO A 482 3.82 -22.57 -14.67
C PRO A 482 4.68 -23.83 -14.40
N PHE A 483 5.61 -23.76 -13.46
CA PHE A 483 6.47 -24.86 -13.04
C PHE A 483 5.90 -25.70 -11.88
N VAL A 484 4.84 -25.21 -11.21
CA VAL A 484 4.22 -25.90 -10.08
C VAL A 484 3.08 -26.79 -10.59
N ARG A 485 3.35 -28.09 -10.68
CA ARG A 485 2.38 -29.12 -11.13
C ARG A 485 1.42 -29.58 -10.03
N HIS A 486 1.46 -28.96 -8.84
CA HIS A 486 0.58 -29.32 -7.73
C HIS A 486 -0.82 -28.70 -7.94
N HIS A 487 -1.88 -29.48 -7.67
CA HIS A 487 -3.29 -29.13 -7.92
C HIS A 487 -3.63 -28.87 -9.39
N GLY A 488 -2.83 -29.42 -10.30
CA GLY A 488 -3.07 -29.39 -11.73
C GLY A 488 -2.91 -28.04 -12.41
N ALA A 489 -2.61 -26.92 -11.71
CA ALA A 489 -2.59 -25.57 -12.29
C ALA A 489 -3.92 -25.16 -12.96
N LEU A 490 -5.05 -25.58 -12.37
CA LEU A 490 -6.39 -25.39 -12.94
C LEU A 490 -7.22 -24.44 -12.09
N GLY A 491 -7.65 -23.36 -12.72
CA GLY A 491 -8.53 -22.35 -12.13
C GLY A 491 -9.73 -22.06 -13.02
N SER A 492 -10.57 -21.15 -12.55
CA SER A 492 -11.82 -20.77 -13.23
C SER A 492 -11.68 -19.52 -14.11
N PHE A 493 -10.44 -19.07 -14.34
CA PHE A 493 -10.11 -17.91 -15.16
C PHE A 493 -8.81 -18.16 -15.93
N VAL A 494 -8.82 -17.87 -17.24
CA VAL A 494 -7.64 -17.92 -18.10
C VAL A 494 -7.57 -16.70 -19.00
N ARG A 495 -6.34 -16.36 -19.42
CA ARG A 495 -6.07 -15.36 -20.47
C ARG A 495 -5.68 -16.09 -21.74
N VAL A 496 -6.21 -15.67 -22.87
CA VAL A 496 -5.92 -16.28 -24.16
C VAL A 496 -5.23 -15.27 -25.06
N HIS A 497 -4.04 -15.63 -25.53
CA HIS A 497 -3.25 -14.83 -26.45
C HIS A 497 -3.25 -15.49 -27.83
N LEU A 498 -3.85 -14.83 -28.80
CA LEU A 498 -3.87 -15.26 -30.18
C LEU A 498 -2.48 -15.11 -30.80
N SER A 499 -2.20 -15.97 -31.78
CA SER A 499 -1.01 -15.86 -32.60
C SER A 499 -1.07 -14.57 -33.42
N PRO A 500 0.02 -13.81 -33.57
CA PRO A 500 0.07 -12.65 -34.46
C PRO A 500 -0.25 -12.97 -35.93
N LYS A 501 -0.22 -14.26 -36.30
CA LYS A 501 -0.57 -14.75 -37.64
C LYS A 501 -2.07 -15.02 -37.82
N THR A 502 -2.85 -14.85 -36.76
CA THR A 502 -4.29 -15.10 -36.77
C THR A 502 -4.99 -14.12 -37.69
N THR A 503 -5.88 -14.64 -38.53
CA THR A 503 -6.76 -13.85 -39.41
C THR A 503 -8.24 -13.99 -39.06
N ALA A 504 -8.57 -14.91 -38.13
CA ALA A 504 -9.93 -15.10 -37.65
C ALA A 504 -10.38 -13.86 -36.85
N PRO A 505 -11.59 -13.33 -37.10
CA PRO A 505 -12.16 -12.26 -36.28
C PRO A 505 -12.30 -12.70 -34.82
N ILE A 506 -11.99 -11.81 -33.88
CA ILE A 506 -12.03 -12.13 -32.43
C ILE A 506 -13.40 -12.64 -31.98
N GLU A 507 -14.50 -12.10 -32.50
CA GLU A 507 -15.85 -12.55 -32.17
C GLU A 507 -16.11 -14.01 -32.58
N GLU A 508 -15.55 -14.48 -33.70
CA GLU A 508 -15.69 -15.88 -34.10
C GLU A 508 -15.00 -16.82 -33.10
N VAL A 509 -13.85 -16.39 -32.58
CA VAL A 509 -13.09 -17.13 -31.57
C VAL A 509 -13.83 -17.12 -30.23
N LEU A 510 -14.37 -15.97 -29.84
CA LEU A 510 -15.17 -15.82 -28.62
C LEU A 510 -16.44 -16.68 -28.68
N ASP A 511 -17.17 -16.67 -29.79
CA ASP A 511 -18.37 -17.49 -29.97
C ASP A 511 -18.06 -18.99 -29.90
N PHE A 512 -16.90 -19.40 -30.42
CA PHE A 512 -16.45 -20.77 -30.25
C PHE A 512 -16.13 -21.09 -28.79
N ALA A 513 -15.41 -20.23 -28.07
CA ALA A 513 -15.14 -20.42 -26.65
C ALA A 513 -16.43 -20.49 -25.82
N ARG A 514 -17.41 -19.62 -26.11
CA ARG A 514 -18.74 -19.59 -25.47
C ARG A 514 -19.59 -20.84 -25.76
N SER A 515 -19.27 -21.60 -26.80
CA SER A 515 -20.03 -22.81 -27.17
C SER A 515 -19.78 -23.99 -26.22
N PHE A 516 -18.72 -23.95 -25.41
CA PHE A 516 -18.42 -24.99 -24.43
C PHE A 516 -19.25 -24.81 -23.15
N PRO A 517 -19.92 -25.86 -22.64
CA PRO A 517 -20.76 -25.76 -21.46
C PRO A 517 -20.00 -25.38 -20.18
N GLN A 518 -18.68 -25.61 -20.14
CA GLN A 518 -17.81 -25.20 -19.03
C GLN A 518 -17.57 -23.70 -18.97
N VAL A 519 -17.74 -22.96 -20.07
CA VAL A 519 -17.48 -21.52 -20.14
C VAL A 519 -18.73 -20.76 -19.72
N LEU A 520 -18.60 -19.96 -18.66
CA LEU A 520 -19.64 -19.02 -18.23
C LEU A 520 -19.58 -17.73 -19.04
N LEU A 521 -18.37 -17.24 -19.29
CA LEU A 521 -18.14 -15.95 -19.92
C LEU A 521 -16.85 -15.95 -20.73
N ALA A 522 -16.89 -15.38 -21.93
CA ALA A 522 -15.69 -15.02 -22.69
C ALA A 522 -15.84 -13.60 -23.24
N LEU A 523 -14.86 -12.74 -22.95
CA LEU A 523 -14.85 -11.32 -23.31
C LEU A 523 -13.49 -10.97 -23.89
N ASP A 524 -13.44 -10.07 -24.88
CA ASP A 524 -12.19 -9.47 -25.31
C ASP A 524 -11.45 -8.80 -24.15
N GLY A 525 -10.13 -8.72 -24.25
CA GLY A 525 -9.26 -8.27 -23.15
C GLY A 525 -9.57 -6.85 -22.67
N ALA A 526 -9.95 -5.94 -23.58
CA ALA A 526 -10.25 -4.56 -23.22
C ALA A 526 -11.56 -4.46 -22.42
N THR A 527 -12.62 -5.11 -22.90
CA THR A 527 -13.90 -5.18 -22.18
C THR A 527 -13.75 -5.88 -20.84
N ALA A 528 -12.94 -6.94 -20.76
CA ALA A 528 -12.65 -7.63 -19.50
C ALA A 528 -11.88 -6.73 -18.52
N ALA A 529 -10.85 -6.03 -18.98
CA ALA A 529 -10.05 -5.12 -18.16
C ALA A 529 -10.89 -3.99 -17.56
N GLU A 530 -11.76 -3.39 -18.38
CA GLU A 530 -12.68 -2.35 -17.92
C GLU A 530 -13.71 -2.90 -16.92
N ARG A 531 -14.39 -4.00 -17.28
CA ARG A 531 -15.47 -4.58 -16.47
C ARG A 531 -15.00 -5.06 -15.10
N PHE A 532 -13.80 -5.62 -15.03
CA PHE A 532 -13.27 -6.27 -13.84
C PHE A 532 -12.12 -5.50 -13.18
N GLU A 533 -11.89 -4.26 -13.63
CA GLU A 533 -10.84 -3.38 -13.13
C GLU A 533 -9.46 -4.05 -13.11
N MET A 534 -9.09 -4.70 -14.23
CA MET A 534 -7.81 -5.40 -14.41
C MET A 534 -6.80 -4.58 -15.22
N PRO A 535 -5.48 -4.84 -15.10
CA PRO A 535 -4.46 -4.09 -15.82
C PRO A 535 -4.42 -4.50 -17.31
N LEU A 536 -4.98 -3.65 -18.17
CA LEU A 536 -5.08 -3.88 -19.62
C LEU A 536 -3.75 -4.30 -20.28
N ASP A 537 -2.63 -3.74 -19.83
CA ASP A 537 -1.30 -4.03 -20.37
C ASP A 537 -0.80 -5.46 -20.05
N ARG A 538 -1.48 -6.18 -19.17
CA ARG A 538 -1.17 -7.57 -18.78
C ARG A 538 -2.27 -8.56 -19.19
N GLU A 539 -3.25 -8.11 -19.97
CA GLU A 539 -4.36 -8.96 -20.41
C GLU A 539 -4.05 -9.77 -21.67
N GLY A 540 -4.84 -10.82 -21.91
CA GLY A 540 -4.86 -11.54 -23.17
C GLY A 540 -5.64 -10.79 -24.25
N ASP A 541 -5.64 -11.32 -25.48
CA ASP A 541 -6.57 -10.87 -26.52
C ASP A 541 -8.02 -11.08 -26.08
N PHE A 542 -8.28 -12.14 -25.31
CA PHE A 542 -9.52 -12.33 -24.58
C PHE A 542 -9.30 -13.11 -23.28
N VAL A 543 -10.31 -13.07 -22.40
CA VAL A 543 -10.37 -13.88 -21.18
C VAL A 543 -11.51 -14.88 -21.26
N ALA A 544 -11.35 -16.02 -20.61
CA ALA A 544 -12.42 -17.00 -20.43
C ALA A 544 -12.58 -17.35 -18.95
N ILE A 545 -13.83 -17.34 -18.48
CA ILE A 545 -14.22 -17.64 -17.10
C ILE A 545 -15.17 -18.83 -17.13
N SER A 546 -14.94 -19.81 -16.26
CA SER A 546 -15.75 -21.02 -16.20
C SER A 546 -17.00 -20.89 -15.34
N GLN A 547 -17.90 -21.86 -15.50
CA GLN A 547 -19.01 -22.12 -14.59
C GLN A 547 -18.51 -22.51 -13.18
N LYS A 548 -19.39 -22.38 -12.18
CA LYS A 548 -19.07 -22.72 -10.77
C LYS A 548 -18.42 -24.09 -10.60
N ASN A 549 -18.90 -25.10 -11.34
CA ASN A 549 -18.45 -26.48 -11.24
C ASN A 549 -17.41 -26.90 -12.30
N ALA A 550 -16.71 -25.96 -12.93
CA ALA A 550 -15.73 -26.25 -13.98
C ALA A 550 -14.45 -25.43 -13.82
N VAL A 551 -13.36 -25.90 -14.43
CA VAL A 551 -12.09 -25.18 -14.58
C VAL A 551 -11.66 -25.15 -16.05
N ILE A 552 -10.84 -24.16 -16.40
CA ILE A 552 -10.26 -24.02 -17.74
C ILE A 552 -8.74 -24.16 -17.63
N GLY A 553 -8.17 -25.00 -18.48
CA GLY A 553 -6.73 -25.22 -18.62
C GLY A 553 -6.23 -24.88 -20.03
N SER A 554 -4.92 -24.96 -20.20
CA SER A 554 -4.25 -24.85 -21.49
C SER A 554 -4.37 -26.17 -22.26
N ARG A 555 -3.39 -27.07 -22.12
CA ARG A 555 -3.29 -28.35 -22.83
C ARG A 555 -3.26 -29.51 -21.84
N HIS A 556 -3.84 -30.64 -22.21
CA HIS A 556 -3.91 -31.82 -21.34
C HIS A 556 -2.52 -32.22 -20.80
N GLU A 557 -1.47 -32.21 -21.61
CA GLU A 557 -0.11 -32.57 -21.21
C GLU A 557 0.58 -31.58 -20.25
N GLU A 558 0.05 -30.36 -20.09
CA GLU A 558 0.59 -29.34 -19.17
C GLU A 558 -0.02 -29.44 -17.77
N HIS A 559 -1.07 -30.24 -17.59
CA HIS A 559 -1.81 -30.35 -16.34
C HIS A 559 -1.74 -31.77 -15.78
N ASP A 560 -1.26 -31.91 -14.54
CA ASP A 560 -1.16 -33.20 -13.85
C ASP A 560 -2.23 -33.34 -12.74
N LEU A 561 -3.28 -34.10 -13.05
CA LEU A 561 -4.39 -34.39 -12.15
C LEU A 561 -4.12 -35.55 -11.19
N ALA A 562 -3.03 -36.31 -11.35
CA ALA A 562 -2.72 -37.45 -10.47
C ALA A 562 -2.50 -37.00 -9.01
N ASN A 563 -2.13 -35.73 -8.81
CA ASN A 563 -1.90 -35.12 -7.50
C ASN A 563 -3.17 -34.92 -6.65
N LEU A 564 -4.36 -35.13 -7.21
CA LEU A 564 -5.63 -35.06 -6.44
C LEU A 564 -5.76 -36.18 -5.40
N LYS A 565 -5.03 -37.30 -5.56
CA LYS A 565 -4.97 -38.40 -4.57
C LYS A 565 -6.35 -38.88 -4.07
N GLY A 566 -7.36 -38.87 -4.95
CA GLY A 566 -8.73 -39.29 -4.63
C GLY A 566 -9.62 -38.23 -4.00
N HIS A 567 -9.13 -37.01 -3.77
CA HIS A 567 -9.97 -35.87 -3.40
C HIS A 567 -10.69 -35.31 -4.63
N ARG A 568 -11.88 -34.74 -4.42
CA ARG A 568 -12.58 -33.93 -5.43
C ARG A 568 -11.74 -32.69 -5.74
N LEU A 569 -11.73 -32.26 -7.00
CA LEU A 569 -11.08 -31.01 -7.39
C LEU A 569 -11.90 -29.85 -6.84
N ARG A 570 -11.34 -29.07 -5.92
CA ARG A 570 -11.87 -27.77 -5.51
C ARG A 570 -10.89 -26.70 -5.93
N SER A 571 -11.40 -25.60 -6.49
CA SER A 571 -10.56 -24.51 -6.99
C SER A 571 -11.34 -23.20 -7.05
N HIS A 572 -10.67 -22.16 -7.52
CA HIS A 572 -11.13 -20.78 -7.56
C HIS A 572 -10.64 -20.07 -8.83
N GLY A 573 -10.90 -18.77 -8.93
CA GLY A 573 -10.39 -17.87 -9.98
C GLY A 573 -11.48 -17.11 -10.73
N GLY A 574 -12.71 -17.60 -10.70
CA GLY A 574 -13.83 -17.12 -11.49
C GLY A 574 -14.84 -16.34 -10.66
N LEU A 575 -15.94 -15.94 -11.31
CA LEU A 575 -16.99 -15.13 -10.68
C LEU A 575 -17.73 -15.87 -9.56
N SER A 576 -17.77 -17.20 -9.60
CA SER A 576 -18.42 -18.02 -8.58
C SER A 576 -17.67 -18.08 -7.25
N GLU A 577 -16.42 -17.61 -7.20
CA GLU A 577 -15.60 -17.51 -5.99
C GLU A 577 -15.34 -16.05 -5.60
N GLN A 578 -16.14 -15.10 -6.10
CA GLN A 578 -15.95 -13.68 -5.83
C GLN A 578 -16.52 -13.27 -4.47
N GLU A 579 -17.68 -13.82 -4.08
CA GLU A 579 -18.32 -13.51 -2.80
C GLU A 579 -17.51 -14.09 -1.65
N ILE A 580 -17.20 -13.24 -0.66
CA ILE A 580 -16.46 -13.59 0.55
C ILE A 580 -17.09 -12.89 1.76
N PRO A 581 -16.95 -13.42 2.98
CA PRO A 581 -17.33 -12.70 4.19
C PRO A 581 -16.40 -11.51 4.45
N LEU A 582 -16.94 -10.41 4.95
CA LEU A 582 -16.19 -9.29 5.53
C LEU A 582 -16.76 -8.97 6.92
N LEU A 583 -15.97 -9.22 7.95
CA LEU A 583 -16.38 -9.14 9.35
C LEU A 583 -15.50 -8.13 10.12
N ARG A 584 -16.04 -7.49 11.15
CA ARG A 584 -15.29 -6.70 12.14
C ARG A 584 -15.83 -6.93 13.54
N SER A 585 -14.92 -6.98 14.53
CA SER A 585 -15.23 -7.32 15.93
C SER A 585 -16.02 -6.26 16.68
N LEU A 586 -15.98 -5.01 16.22
CA LEU A 586 -16.72 -3.88 16.78
C LEU A 586 -17.80 -3.42 15.80
N PRO A 587 -18.92 -2.87 16.29
CA PRO A 587 -19.94 -2.27 15.44
C PRO A 587 -19.38 -1.01 14.76
N VAL A 588 -19.88 -0.73 13.56
CA VAL A 588 -19.59 0.51 12.82
C VAL A 588 -20.62 1.57 13.21
N LYS A 589 -20.17 2.80 13.49
CA LYS A 589 -21.04 3.86 14.05
C LYS A 589 -21.92 4.58 13.02
N GLU A 590 -21.50 4.60 11.77
CA GLU A 590 -22.23 5.23 10.66
C GLU A 590 -22.91 4.16 9.81
N GLN A 591 -24.10 4.46 9.26
CA GLN A 591 -24.65 3.65 8.19
C GLN A 591 -23.66 3.72 7.03
N THR A 592 -23.02 2.59 6.72
CA THR A 592 -21.98 2.46 5.70
C THR A 592 -22.46 2.67 4.26
N GLY A 593 -23.67 3.22 4.09
CA GLY A 593 -24.40 3.34 2.82
C GLY A 593 -24.72 1.99 2.18
N ASP A 594 -25.58 2.01 1.18
CA ASP A 594 -25.68 0.92 0.20
C ASP A 594 -24.50 1.08 -0.77
N ARG A 595 -23.38 0.42 -0.48
CA ARG A 595 -22.24 0.33 -1.40
C ARG A 595 -21.84 -1.13 -1.61
N GLN A 596 -21.26 -1.41 -2.77
CA GLN A 596 -20.62 -2.70 -3.00
C GLN A 596 -19.33 -2.76 -2.21
N TRP A 597 -19.28 -3.67 -1.24
CA TRP A 597 -18.08 -3.94 -0.47
C TRP A 597 -17.14 -4.83 -1.25
N HIS A 598 -15.84 -4.62 -1.01
CA HIS A 598 -14.78 -5.47 -1.50
C HIS A 598 -13.89 -5.96 -0.37
N ASN A 599 -13.17 -7.07 -0.59
CA ASN A 599 -12.19 -7.56 0.38
C ASN A 599 -11.11 -6.51 0.71
N TYR A 600 -10.73 -5.70 -0.27
CA TYR A 600 -9.78 -4.61 -0.11
C TYR A 600 -10.33 -3.39 0.64
N ASP A 601 -11.58 -3.43 1.09
CA ASP A 601 -12.13 -2.46 2.03
C ASP A 601 -11.82 -2.81 3.49
N ILE A 602 -11.20 -3.95 3.79
CA ILE A 602 -10.98 -4.40 5.18
C ILE A 602 -10.23 -3.37 6.04
N PHE A 603 -9.21 -2.69 5.50
CA PHE A 603 -8.50 -1.64 6.23
C PHE A 603 -9.33 -0.36 6.40
N ASP A 604 -10.19 -0.03 5.43
CA ASP A 604 -11.14 1.08 5.55
C ASP A 604 -12.11 0.80 6.70
N VAL A 605 -12.69 -0.41 6.74
CA VAL A 605 -13.57 -0.88 7.84
C VAL A 605 -12.86 -0.85 9.20
N LEU A 606 -11.58 -1.22 9.25
CA LEU A 606 -10.80 -1.23 10.49
C LEU A 606 -10.47 0.17 11.02
N LEU A 607 -10.12 1.09 10.13
CA LEU A 607 -9.46 2.35 10.49
C LEU A 607 -10.43 3.54 10.53
N ASN A 608 -11.49 3.51 9.72
CA ASN A 608 -12.38 4.66 9.56
C ASN A 608 -13.71 4.53 10.31
N TYR A 609 -14.15 3.31 10.64
CA TYR A 609 -15.50 3.03 11.17
C TYR A 609 -15.58 2.58 12.63
#